data_AF-K0ETA0-F1
#
_entry.id   AF-K0ETA0-F1
#
_cell.length_a   1.000
_cell.length_b   1.000
_cell.length_c   1.000
_cell.angle_alpha   90.00
_cell.angle_beta   90.00
_cell.angle_gamma   90.00
#
_symmetry.space_group_name_H-M   'P 1'
#
loop_
_entity.id
_entity.type
_entity.pdbx_description
1 polymer ?
#
loop_
_entity_poly.entity_id
_entity_poly.type
_entity_poly.pdbx_seq_one_letter_code
_entity_poly.pdbx_strand_id
1 'polypeptide(L)'
;MTTEANSIPLWFFRSETSQRIRADGEAKGRAEDIVRILEHRGIPVADSVRALILSCREADYLDSWFDRSLVASTMHEVFLDTPSYADGFAKGLADGEAQGRASVIVRALELRDIQLSDADRNRILDCRDFDVLDRWFDRSLSAANAEEVFAQDG
;
A
#
# COMPACT_ATOMS: atom_id res chain seq x y z
N MET A 1 -36.88 48.63 -15.06
CA MET A 1 -35.75 47.75 -15.44
C MET A 1 -35.92 46.46 -14.67
N THR A 2 -36.80 45.58 -15.13
CA THR A 2 -37.05 44.28 -14.50
C THR A 2 -35.87 43.38 -14.81
N THR A 3 -35.05 43.13 -13.80
CA THR A 3 -34.07 42.05 -13.79
C THR A 3 -34.82 40.77 -14.17
N GLU A 4 -34.64 40.29 -15.40
CA GLU A 4 -35.02 38.93 -15.75
C GLU A 4 -34.38 38.04 -14.69
N ALA A 5 -35.24 37.42 -13.88
CA ALA A 5 -34.83 36.48 -12.87
C ALA A 5 -33.83 35.54 -13.53
N ASN A 6 -32.62 35.47 -12.97
CA ASN A 6 -31.50 34.66 -13.42
C ASN A 6 -31.88 33.17 -13.34
N SER A 7 -32.81 32.78 -14.21
CA SER A 7 -33.37 31.45 -14.32
C SER A 7 -32.37 30.65 -15.12
N ILE A 8 -31.70 29.74 -14.43
CA ILE A 8 -30.75 28.84 -15.07
C ILE A 8 -31.53 28.00 -16.09
N PRO A 9 -31.22 28.08 -17.39
CA PRO A 9 -31.97 27.35 -18.39
C PRO A 9 -31.76 25.85 -18.20
N LEU A 10 -32.81 25.04 -18.38
CA LEU A 10 -32.76 23.59 -18.09
C LEU A 10 -31.66 22.83 -18.86
N TRP A 11 -31.25 23.31 -20.03
CA TRP A 11 -30.13 22.73 -20.79
C TRP A 11 -28.81 22.79 -20.00
N PHE A 12 -28.65 23.75 -19.08
CA PHE A 12 -27.49 23.86 -18.20
C PHE A 12 -27.28 22.56 -17.41
N PHE A 13 -28.33 22.06 -16.74
CA PHE A 13 -28.26 20.81 -15.96
C PHE A 13 -28.05 19.54 -16.80
N ARG A 14 -28.26 19.64 -18.12
CA ARG A 14 -28.02 18.56 -19.08
C ARG A 14 -26.67 18.66 -19.78
N SER A 15 -25.97 19.79 -19.64
CA SER A 15 -24.62 19.96 -20.20
C SER A 15 -23.66 18.93 -19.63
N GLU A 16 -22.64 18.58 -20.42
CA GLU A 16 -21.56 17.69 -19.99
C GLU A 16 -20.88 18.21 -18.71
N THR A 17 -20.69 19.54 -18.60
CA THR A 17 -20.14 20.17 -17.40
C THR A 17 -21.00 19.91 -16.16
N SER A 18 -22.32 20.05 -16.26
CA SER A 18 -23.21 19.74 -15.13
C SER A 18 -23.24 18.26 -14.79
N GLN A 19 -23.16 17.36 -15.79
CA GLN A 19 -23.04 15.92 -15.55
C GLN A 19 -21.74 15.58 -14.80
N ARG A 20 -20.61 16.15 -15.22
CA ARG A 20 -19.32 15.97 -14.55
C ARG A 20 -19.32 16.49 -13.11
N ILE A 21 -19.93 17.65 -12.87
CA ILE A 21 -20.05 18.21 -11.50
C ILE A 21 -20.90 17.30 -10.60
N ARG A 22 -22.00 16.73 -11.11
CA ARG A 22 -22.79 15.77 -10.34
C ARG A 22 -22.01 14.49 -10.04
N ALA A 23 -21.35 13.92 -11.05
CA ALA A 23 -20.53 12.73 -10.89
C ALA A 23 -19.39 12.95 -9.88
N ASP A 24 -18.72 14.11 -9.91
CA ASP A 24 -17.69 14.48 -8.94
C ASP A 24 -18.26 14.59 -7.51
N GLY A 25 -19.45 15.18 -7.36
CA GLY A 25 -20.15 15.27 -6.08
C GLY A 25 -20.57 13.90 -5.53
N GLU A 26 -21.09 13.02 -6.38
CA GLU A 26 -21.45 11.64 -6.03
C GLU A 26 -20.21 10.84 -5.59
N ALA A 27 -19.11 10.93 -6.34
CA ALA A 27 -17.85 10.30 -6.01
C ALA A 27 -17.29 10.80 -4.67
N LYS A 28 -17.29 12.13 -4.46
CA LYS A 28 -16.84 12.73 -3.19
C LYS A 28 -17.70 12.28 -2.01
N GLY A 29 -19.03 12.28 -2.16
CA GLY A 29 -19.95 11.81 -1.12
C GLY A 29 -19.71 10.34 -0.77
N ARG A 30 -19.54 9.48 -1.78
CA ARG A 30 -19.20 8.07 -1.57
C ARG A 30 -17.88 7.88 -0.83
N ALA A 31 -16.85 8.64 -1.20
CA ALA A 31 -15.56 8.62 -0.53
C ALA A 31 -15.65 9.04 0.95
N GLU A 32 -16.42 10.09 1.26
CA GLU A 32 -16.68 10.53 2.62
C GLU A 32 -17.43 9.47 3.45
N ASP A 33 -18.41 8.79 2.85
CA ASP A 33 -19.16 7.71 3.49
C ASP A 33 -18.27 6.51 3.83
N ILE A 34 -17.37 6.10 2.93
CA ILE A 34 -16.39 5.04 3.18
C ILE A 34 -15.56 5.38 4.43
N VAL A 35 -14.97 6.57 4.47
CA VAL A 35 -14.14 7.01 5.61
C VAL A 35 -14.95 6.99 6.90
N ARG A 36 -16.18 7.50 6.87
CA ARG A 36 -17.07 7.53 8.03
C ARG A 36 -17.42 6.14 8.54
N ILE A 37 -17.68 5.19 7.65
CA ILE A 37 -17.98 3.80 8.02
C ILE A 37 -16.76 3.17 8.69
N LEU A 38 -15.57 3.34 8.13
CA LEU A 38 -14.33 2.76 8.68
C LEU A 38 -14.02 3.30 10.07
N GLU A 39 -14.12 4.62 10.26
CA GLU A 39 -13.96 5.27 11.56
C GLU A 39 -15.00 4.77 12.57
N HIS A 40 -16.27 4.67 12.16
CA HIS A 40 -17.34 4.18 13.03
C HIS A 40 -17.11 2.72 13.47
N ARG A 41 -16.56 1.89 12.57
CA ARG A 41 -16.23 0.49 12.84
C ARG A 41 -14.91 0.32 13.61
N GLY A 42 -14.20 1.42 13.92
CA GLY A 42 -12.93 1.39 14.64
C GLY A 42 -11.75 0.88 13.82
N ILE A 43 -11.87 0.86 12.48
CA ILE A 43 -10.76 0.52 11.60
C ILE A 43 -9.86 1.75 11.47
N PRO A 44 -8.58 1.69 11.88
CA PRO A 44 -7.70 2.86 11.83
C PRO A 44 -7.44 3.28 10.38
N VAL A 45 -7.78 4.52 10.05
CA VAL A 45 -7.54 5.13 8.74
C VAL A 45 -6.39 6.14 8.86
N ALA A 46 -5.21 5.79 8.34
CA ALA A 46 -4.08 6.72 8.27
C ALA A 46 -4.39 7.91 7.34
N ASP A 47 -3.82 9.09 7.61
CA ASP A 47 -4.08 10.30 6.81
C ASP A 47 -3.79 10.12 5.31
N SER A 48 -2.74 9.37 4.97
CA SER A 48 -2.42 9.03 3.58
C SER A 48 -3.51 8.20 2.90
N VAL A 49 -4.09 7.24 3.63
CA VAL A 49 -5.19 6.39 3.15
C VAL A 49 -6.47 7.21 3.04
N ARG A 50 -6.75 8.07 4.02
CA ARG A 50 -7.87 9.02 3.96
C ARG A 50 -7.77 9.91 2.72
N ALA A 51 -6.59 10.48 2.46
CA ALA A 51 -6.34 11.30 1.30
C ALA A 51 -6.53 10.51 -0.01
N LEU A 52 -6.06 9.26 -0.06
CA LEU A 52 -6.28 8.36 -1.21
C LEU A 52 -7.77 8.17 -1.49
N ILE A 53 -8.55 7.77 -0.48
CA ILE A 53 -10.00 7.52 -0.63
C ILE A 53 -10.70 8.81 -1.10
N LEU A 54 -10.46 9.94 -0.42
CA LEU A 54 -11.10 11.23 -0.73
C LEU A 54 -10.70 11.82 -2.10
N SER A 55 -9.55 11.41 -2.63
CA SER A 55 -9.07 11.84 -3.95
C SER A 55 -9.57 10.98 -5.11
N CYS A 56 -10.12 9.79 -4.83
CA CYS A 56 -10.59 8.87 -5.85
C CYS A 56 -11.84 9.41 -6.57
N ARG A 57 -11.88 9.23 -7.90
CA ARG A 57 -13.01 9.60 -8.78
C ARG A 57 -13.48 8.44 -9.67
N GLU A 58 -12.94 7.25 -9.43
CA GLU A 58 -13.34 6.02 -10.12
C GLU A 58 -14.54 5.42 -9.39
N ALA A 59 -15.73 5.53 -9.98
CA ALA A 59 -16.98 5.10 -9.36
C ALA A 59 -16.96 3.61 -8.98
N ASP A 60 -16.44 2.75 -9.86
CA ASP A 60 -16.37 1.30 -9.61
C ASP A 60 -15.49 0.96 -8.40
N TYR A 61 -14.39 1.70 -8.21
CA TYR A 61 -13.53 1.53 -7.04
C TYR A 61 -14.24 2.01 -5.76
N LEU A 62 -14.90 3.17 -5.82
CA LEU A 62 -15.63 3.70 -4.68
C LEU A 62 -16.81 2.80 -4.27
N ASP A 63 -17.54 2.23 -5.22
CA ASP A 63 -18.64 1.30 -4.92
C ASP A 63 -18.10 -0.01 -4.30
N SER A 64 -17.02 -0.57 -4.86
CA SER A 64 -16.35 -1.74 -4.28
C SER A 64 -15.85 -1.47 -2.86
N TRP A 65 -15.16 -0.36 -2.63
CA TRP A 65 -14.64 0.02 -1.32
C TRP A 65 -15.76 0.30 -0.32
N PHE A 66 -16.88 0.87 -0.76
CA PHE A 66 -18.06 1.06 0.07
C PHE A 66 -18.61 -0.27 0.56
N ASP A 67 -18.85 -1.23 -0.34
CA ASP A 67 -19.38 -2.55 0.04
C ASP A 67 -18.41 -3.29 0.96
N ARG A 68 -17.10 -3.22 0.69
CA ARG A 68 -16.07 -3.83 1.54
C ARG A 68 -15.97 -3.12 2.90
N SER A 69 -16.13 -1.81 2.97
CA SER A 69 -16.06 -1.04 4.22
C SER A 69 -17.11 -1.47 5.24
N LEU A 70 -18.20 -2.10 4.81
CA LEU A 70 -19.25 -2.62 5.68
C LEU A 70 -18.85 -3.92 6.41
N VAL A 71 -17.93 -4.70 5.84
CA VAL A 71 -17.61 -6.06 6.32
C VAL A 71 -16.13 -6.26 6.68
N ALA A 72 -15.22 -5.50 6.07
CA ALA A 72 -13.78 -5.64 6.23
C ALA A 72 -13.35 -5.60 7.71
N SER A 73 -12.44 -6.46 8.15
CA SER A 73 -11.88 -6.41 9.51
C SER A 73 -10.60 -5.56 9.58
N THR A 74 -9.99 -5.30 8.42
CA THR A 74 -8.74 -4.55 8.28
C THR A 74 -8.82 -3.56 7.13
N MET A 75 -7.94 -2.56 7.11
CA MET A 75 -7.87 -1.59 6.01
C MET A 75 -7.47 -2.26 4.68
N HIS A 76 -6.66 -3.31 4.75
CA HIS A 76 -6.23 -4.07 3.57
C HIS A 76 -7.40 -4.72 2.82
N GLU A 77 -8.34 -5.32 3.56
CA GLU A 77 -9.52 -5.98 2.99
C GLU A 77 -10.42 -5.05 2.18
N VAL A 78 -10.37 -3.74 2.44
CA VAL A 78 -11.16 -2.74 1.70
C VAL A 78 -10.65 -2.56 0.27
N PHE A 79 -9.35 -2.72 0.04
CA PHE A 79 -8.69 -2.42 -1.23
C PHE A 79 -8.31 -3.66 -2.05
N LEU A 80 -8.69 -4.87 -1.60
CA LEU A 80 -8.31 -6.14 -2.23
C LEU A 80 -8.65 -6.21 -3.72
N ASP A 81 -9.79 -5.66 -4.14
CA ASP A 81 -10.26 -5.72 -5.52
C ASP A 81 -9.71 -4.57 -6.40
N THR A 82 -8.85 -3.71 -5.85
CA THR A 82 -8.20 -2.63 -6.61
C THR A 82 -6.89 -3.16 -7.20
N PRO A 83 -6.77 -3.30 -8.53
CA PRO A 83 -5.61 -3.96 -9.13
C PRO A 83 -4.28 -3.30 -8.74
N SER A 84 -4.20 -1.97 -8.80
CA SER A 84 -2.99 -1.23 -8.44
C SER A 84 -2.61 -1.35 -6.97
N TYR A 85 -3.60 -1.49 -6.08
CA TYR A 85 -3.35 -1.69 -4.66
C TYR A 85 -2.88 -3.11 -4.37
N ALA A 86 -3.53 -4.12 -4.97
CA ALA A 86 -3.18 -5.52 -4.78
C ALA A 86 -1.72 -5.77 -5.20
N ASP A 87 -1.32 -5.27 -6.37
CA ASP A 87 0.06 -5.38 -6.85
C ASP A 87 1.06 -4.68 -5.93
N GLY A 88 0.75 -3.45 -5.51
CA GLY A 88 1.60 -2.66 -4.60
C GLY A 88 1.74 -3.30 -3.22
N PHE A 89 0.66 -3.84 -2.67
CA PHE A 89 0.64 -4.54 -1.39
C PHE A 89 1.41 -5.85 -1.46
N ALA A 90 1.18 -6.67 -2.48
CA ALA A 90 1.90 -7.94 -2.66
C ALA A 90 3.41 -7.70 -2.77
N LYS A 91 3.82 -6.68 -3.53
CA LYS A 91 5.22 -6.26 -3.60
C LYS A 91 5.75 -5.80 -2.24
N GLY A 92 5.00 -4.96 -1.54
CA GLY A 92 5.39 -4.46 -0.21
C GLY A 92 5.53 -5.57 0.83
N LEU A 93 4.66 -6.58 0.80
CA LEU A 93 4.74 -7.76 1.65
C LEU A 93 6.00 -8.57 1.34
N ALA A 94 6.27 -8.87 0.07
CA ALA A 94 7.48 -9.57 -0.36
C ALA A 94 8.77 -8.80 0.01
N ASP A 95 8.78 -7.48 -0.21
CA ASP A 95 9.89 -6.61 0.19
C ASP A 95 10.12 -6.64 1.71
N GLY A 96 9.04 -6.65 2.51
CA GLY A 96 9.10 -6.76 3.96
C GLY A 96 9.61 -8.10 4.46
N GLU A 97 9.18 -9.21 3.85
CA GLU A 97 9.69 -10.56 4.14
C GLU A 97 11.18 -10.66 3.85
N ALA A 98 11.63 -10.15 2.70
CA ALA A 98 13.05 -10.10 2.35
C ALA A 98 13.86 -9.25 3.34
N GLN A 99 13.37 -8.07 3.71
CA GLN A 99 14.03 -7.21 4.72
C GLN A 99 14.10 -7.91 6.09
N GLY A 100 13.05 -8.61 6.49
CA GLY A 100 13.01 -9.41 7.72
C GLY A 100 14.06 -10.51 7.68
N ARG A 101 14.12 -11.26 6.57
CA ARG A 101 15.12 -12.33 6.37
C ARG A 101 16.55 -11.79 6.41
N ALA A 102 16.82 -10.71 5.69
CA ALA A 102 18.11 -10.00 5.72
C ALA A 102 18.52 -9.55 7.14
N SER A 103 17.58 -8.97 7.89
CA SER A 103 17.83 -8.51 9.26
C SER A 103 18.20 -9.66 10.20
N VAL A 104 17.59 -10.84 10.02
CA VAL A 104 17.91 -12.05 10.80
C VAL A 104 19.33 -12.56 10.49
N ILE A 105 19.77 -12.50 9.24
CA ILE A 105 21.13 -12.89 8.85
C ILE A 105 22.15 -12.00 9.55
N VAL A 106 21.97 -10.67 9.46
CA VAL A 106 22.85 -9.70 10.13
C VAL A 106 22.88 -9.98 11.64
N ARG A 107 21.72 -10.19 12.26
CA ARG A 107 21.62 -10.50 13.69
C ARG A 107 22.32 -11.81 14.07
N ALA A 108 22.21 -12.85 13.23
CA ALA A 108 22.87 -14.13 13.48
C ALA A 108 24.40 -13.99 13.44
N LEU A 109 24.93 -13.20 12.51
CA LEU A 109 26.38 -12.93 12.41
C LEU A 109 26.89 -12.08 13.58
N GLU A 110 26.14 -11.05 13.98
CA GLU A 110 26.44 -10.23 15.16
C GLU A 110 26.48 -11.07 16.44
N LEU A 111 25.54 -12.02 16.63
CA LEU A 111 25.53 -12.92 17.78
C LEU A 111 26.71 -13.90 17.82
N ARG A 112 27.41 -14.08 16.70
CA ARG A 112 28.57 -14.96 16.55
C ARG A 112 29.88 -14.16 16.49
N ASP A 113 29.82 -12.87 16.82
CA ASP A 113 30.95 -11.92 16.76
C ASP A 113 31.61 -11.78 15.37
N ILE A 114 30.88 -12.13 14.30
CA ILE A 114 31.37 -12.01 12.92
C ILE A 114 31.20 -10.55 12.49
N GLN A 115 32.33 -9.86 12.31
CA GLN A 115 32.34 -8.48 11.85
C GLN A 115 31.94 -8.39 10.37
N LEU A 116 30.91 -7.60 10.09
CA LEU A 116 30.51 -7.23 8.74
C LEU A 116 31.08 -5.85 8.41
N SER A 117 31.65 -5.69 7.23
CA SER A 117 31.90 -4.36 6.69
C SER A 117 30.58 -3.66 6.38
N ASP A 118 30.57 -2.32 6.28
CA ASP A 118 29.38 -1.58 5.85
C ASP A 118 28.89 -2.04 4.48
N ALA A 119 29.81 -2.40 3.59
CA ALA A 119 29.49 -2.94 2.26
C ALA A 119 28.79 -4.30 2.35
N ASP A 120 29.27 -5.21 3.19
CA ASP A 120 28.66 -6.54 3.38
C ASP A 120 27.30 -6.43 4.07
N ARG A 121 27.21 -5.55 5.08
CA ARG A 121 25.95 -5.27 5.77
C ARG A 121 24.90 -4.74 4.81
N ASN A 122 25.26 -3.73 4.00
CA ASN A 122 24.35 -3.17 3.00
C ASN A 122 23.98 -4.21 1.93
N ARG A 123 24.94 -5.02 1.48
CA ARG A 123 24.68 -6.13 0.54
C ARG A 123 23.62 -7.10 1.06
N ILE A 124 23.65 -7.43 2.35
CA ILE A 124 22.62 -8.28 2.98
C ILE A 124 21.28 -7.53 3.07
N LEU A 125 21.28 -6.32 3.64
CA LEU A 125 20.06 -5.54 3.92
C LEU A 125 19.32 -5.07 2.66
N ASP A 126 20.01 -4.86 1.56
CA ASP A 126 19.43 -4.42 0.28
C ASP A 126 19.01 -5.60 -0.61
N CYS A 127 19.35 -6.83 -0.25
CA CYS A 127 18.96 -8.00 -1.02
C CYS A 127 17.44 -8.22 -0.96
N ARG A 128 16.83 -8.52 -2.11
CA ARG A 128 15.39 -8.84 -2.25
C ARG A 128 15.17 -10.21 -2.89
N ASP A 129 16.24 -10.96 -3.12
CA ASP A 129 16.19 -12.32 -3.65
C ASP A 129 16.10 -13.29 -2.47
N PHE A 130 14.93 -13.94 -2.33
CA PHE A 130 14.65 -14.81 -1.19
C PHE A 130 15.52 -16.07 -1.19
N ASP A 131 15.81 -16.64 -2.36
CA ASP A 131 16.66 -17.83 -2.49
C ASP A 131 18.12 -17.52 -2.14
N VAL A 132 18.59 -16.32 -2.46
CA VAL A 132 19.90 -15.82 -2.01
C VAL A 132 19.92 -15.64 -0.49
N LEU A 133 18.89 -14.99 0.06
CA LEU A 133 18.77 -14.75 1.50
C LEU A 133 18.69 -16.05 2.30
N ASP A 134 17.96 -17.05 1.82
CA ASP A 134 17.86 -18.36 2.48
C ASP A 134 19.21 -19.07 2.55
N ARG A 135 19.98 -19.07 1.46
CA ARG A 135 21.33 -19.64 1.45
C ARG A 135 22.28 -18.88 2.38
N TRP A 136 22.22 -17.55 2.36
CA TRP A 136 23.01 -16.73 3.28
C TRP A 136 22.62 -16.95 4.74
N PHE A 137 21.34 -17.16 5.02
CA PHE A 137 20.88 -17.54 6.35
C PHE A 137 21.47 -18.88 6.78
N ASP A 138 21.33 -19.93 5.97
CA ASP A 138 21.84 -21.26 6.32
C ASP A 138 23.35 -21.23 6.60
N ARG A 139 24.11 -20.49 5.79
CA ARG A 139 25.55 -20.30 6.01
C ARG A 139 25.88 -19.41 7.20
N SER A 140 25.07 -18.41 7.49
CA SER A 140 25.29 -17.53 8.65
C SER A 140 25.29 -18.29 9.98
N LEU A 141 24.69 -19.50 10.01
CA LEU A 141 24.66 -20.36 11.19
C LEU A 141 25.99 -21.07 11.47
N SER A 142 26.85 -21.24 10.45
CA SER A 142 28.09 -22.03 10.56
C SER A 142 29.36 -21.33 10.07
N ALA A 143 29.23 -20.29 9.22
CA ALA A 143 30.33 -19.54 8.63
C ALA A 143 31.32 -19.02 9.69
N ALA A 144 32.62 -19.14 9.50
CA ALA A 144 33.62 -18.60 10.42
C ALA A 144 33.89 -17.10 10.20
N ASN A 145 33.49 -16.55 9.05
CA ASN A 145 33.67 -15.15 8.66
C ASN A 145 32.61 -14.72 7.63
N ALA A 146 32.58 -13.43 7.30
CA ALA A 146 31.61 -12.86 6.37
C ALA A 146 31.73 -13.40 4.93
N GLU A 147 32.95 -13.72 4.47
CA GLU A 147 33.20 -14.20 3.10
C GLU A 147 32.52 -15.55 2.85
N GLU A 148 32.55 -16.44 3.84
CA GLU A 148 31.88 -17.75 3.78
C GLU A 148 30.36 -17.65 3.63
N VAL A 149 29.74 -16.59 4.13
CA VAL A 149 28.30 -16.33 3.94
C VAL A 149 28.02 -16.08 2.46
N PHE A 150 28.90 -15.35 1.78
CA PHE A 150 28.73 -14.92 0.39
C PHE A 150 29.29 -15.88 -0.67
N ALA A 151 29.95 -16.98 -0.27
CA ALA A 151 30.52 -17.95 -1.20
C ALA A 151 29.49 -18.34 -2.27
N GLN A 152 29.80 -18.31 -3.57
CA GLN A 152 28.83 -18.82 -4.56
C GLN A 152 28.86 -20.36 -4.47
N ASP A 153 27.68 -20.99 -4.38
CA ASP A 153 27.64 -22.44 -4.63
C ASP A 153 28.10 -22.62 -6.08
N GLY A 154 29.13 -23.42 -6.29
CA GLY A 154 29.60 -23.80 -7.63
C GLY A 154 28.54 -24.54 -8.41
#